data_AF-A0A1A8E5T7-F1
#
_entry.id   AF-A0A1A8E5T7-F1
#
_cell.length_a   1.000
_cell.length_b   1.000
_cell.length_c   1.000
_cell.angle_alpha   90.00
_cell.angle_beta   90.00
_cell.angle_gamma   90.00
#
_symmetry.space_group_name_H-M   'P 1'
#
loop_
_entity.id
_entity.type
_entity.pdbx_description
1 polymer ?
#
loop_
_entity_poly.entity_id
_entity_poly.type
_entity_poly.pdbx_seq_one_letter_code
_entity_poly.pdbx_strand_id
1 'polypeptide(L)' 'QNQSRAGRSQLRGAYFVLQLHDELIYETTEEDLIQVAQIVKREMETAAKLYVQLKAKVKVGPSWGNLQDLDV' A
#
# COMPACT_ATOMS: atom_id res chain seq x y z
N GLN A 1 3.47 -33.21 17.27
CA GLN A 1 2.20 -33.21 16.50
C GLN A 1 1.95 -31.78 16.04
N ASN A 2 2.34 -31.46 14.82
CA ASN A 2 2.16 -30.13 14.22
C ASN A 2 0.71 -30.00 13.74
N GLN A 3 -0.11 -29.32 14.52
CA GLN A 3 -1.48 -29.02 14.12
C GLN A 3 -1.50 -27.86 13.12
N SER A 4 -1.88 -28.23 11.90
CA SER A 4 -2.37 -27.46 10.77
C SER A 4 -2.90 -26.07 11.13
N ARG A 5 -2.19 -25.01 10.70
CA ARG A 5 -2.77 -23.67 10.62
C ARG A 5 -3.84 -23.69 9.53
N ALA A 6 -5.10 -23.66 9.94
CA ALA A 6 -6.26 -23.52 9.07
C ALA A 6 -6.02 -22.40 8.04
N GLY A 7 -6.27 -22.71 6.76
CA GLY A 7 -6.10 -21.78 5.65
C GLY A 7 -6.92 -20.51 5.89
N ARG A 8 -6.23 -19.40 6.15
CA ARG A 8 -6.83 -18.08 6.01
C ARG A 8 -7.23 -17.96 4.54
N SER A 9 -8.52 -17.81 4.25
CA SER A 9 -8.91 -17.26 2.95
C SER A 9 -8.09 -15.99 2.76
N GLN A 10 -7.28 -15.92 1.71
CA GLN A 10 -6.46 -14.75 1.39
C GLN A 10 -7.44 -13.57 1.28
N LEU A 11 -7.54 -12.75 2.32
CA LEU A 11 -8.45 -11.61 2.33
C LEU A 11 -7.94 -10.64 1.27
N ARG A 12 -8.72 -10.49 0.19
CA ARG A 12 -8.43 -9.59 -0.93
C ARG A 12 -8.64 -8.14 -0.51
N GLY A 13 -7.83 -7.24 -1.07
CA GLY A 13 -7.87 -5.81 -0.87
C GLY A 13 -6.69 -5.25 -0.08
N ALA A 14 -6.80 -3.96 0.24
CA ALA A 14 -5.83 -3.23 1.02
C ALA A 14 -6.42 -2.73 2.33
N TYR A 15 -5.66 -2.91 3.40
CA TYR A 15 -6.02 -2.55 4.75
C TYR A 15 -5.12 -1.42 5.22
N PHE A 16 -5.72 -0.31 5.65
CA PHE A 16 -4.98 0.80 6.21
C PHE A 16 -4.41 0.41 7.58
N VAL A 17 -3.09 0.49 7.73
CA VAL A 17 -2.38 0.04 8.94
C VAL A 17 -1.97 1.24 9.79
N LEU A 18 -1.35 2.24 9.17
CA LEU A 18 -0.75 3.36 9.89
C LEU A 18 -0.65 4.60 8.99
N GLN A 19 -0.76 5.77 9.59
CA GLN A 19 -0.31 7.03 8.99
C GLN A 19 0.78 7.65 9.88
N LEU A 20 1.86 8.06 9.23
CA LEU A 20 3.00 8.72 9.86
C LEU A 20 3.30 9.99 9.06
N HIS A 21 2.92 11.15 9.59
CA HIS A 21 3.06 12.42 8.89
C HIS A 21 2.40 12.40 7.50
N ASP A 22 3.19 12.45 6.43
CA ASP A 22 2.77 12.41 5.02
C ASP A 22 2.80 11.00 4.40
N GLU A 23 3.16 9.98 5.18
CA GLU A 23 3.21 8.58 4.75
C GLU A 23 1.96 7.81 5.17
N LEU A 24 1.38 7.05 4.23
CA LEU A 24 0.28 6.11 4.46
C LEU A 24 0.77 4.68 4.25
N ILE A 25 0.57 3.81 5.24
CA ILE A 25 0.99 2.41 5.22
C ILE A 25 -0.23 1.52 5.09
N TYR A 26 -0.22 0.69 4.04
CA TYR A 26 -1.25 -0.29 3.76
C TYR A 26 -0.66 -1.70 3.74
N GLU A 27 -1.41 -2.67 4.24
CA GLU A 27 -1.16 -4.09 4.02
C GLU A 27 -2.09 -4.58 2.92
N THR A 28 -1.54 -5.21 1.88
CA THR A 28 -2.30 -5.72 0.73
C THR A 28 -1.71 -7.05 0.27
N THR A 29 -2.49 -7.85 -0.44
CA THR A 29 -1.99 -9.05 -1.11
C THR A 29 -1.21 -8.69 -2.38
N GLU A 30 -0.34 -9.59 -2.85
CA GLU A 30 0.46 -9.37 -4.06
C GLU A 30 -0.41 -9.19 -5.31
N GLU A 31 -1.54 -9.88 -5.36
CA GLU A 31 -2.45 -9.83 -6.52
C GLU A 31 -3.12 -8.47 -6.69
N ASP A 32 -3.34 -7.74 -5.58
CA ASP A 32 -4.05 -6.46 -5.58
C ASP A 32 -3.05 -5.27 -5.51
N LEU A 33 -1.76 -5.54 -5.34
CA LEU A 33 -0.69 -4.57 -5.09
C LEU A 33 -0.66 -3.42 -6.11
N ILE A 34 -0.67 -3.73 -7.41
CA ILE A 34 -0.57 -2.71 -8.46
C ILE A 34 -1.81 -1.81 -8.48
N GLN A 35 -3.00 -2.40 -8.35
CA GLN A 35 -4.25 -1.65 -8.33
C GLN A 35 -4.31 -0.72 -7.12
N VAL A 36 -3.97 -1.23 -5.93
CA VAL A 36 -3.94 -0.46 -4.69
C VAL A 36 -2.93 0.67 -4.78
N ALA A 37 -1.72 0.40 -5.26
CA ALA A 37 -0.68 1.40 -5.44
C ALA A 37 -1.13 2.57 -6.33
N GLN A 38 -1.78 2.26 -7.46
CA GLN A 38 -2.30 3.28 -8.39
C GLN A 38 -3.42 4.11 -7.77
N ILE A 39 -4.36 3.47 -7.05
CA ILE A 39 -5.46 4.15 -6.36
C ILE A 39 -4.89 5.10 -5.31
N VAL A 40 -4.05 4.60 -4.40
CA VAL A 40 -3.50 5.41 -3.30
C VAL A 40 -2.68 6.58 -3.86
N LYS A 41 -1.82 6.34 -4.86
CA LYS A 41 -1.05 7.42 -5.51
C LYS A 41 -1.97 8.48 -6.08
N ARG A 42 -2.97 8.08 -6.88
CA ARG A 42 -3.92 9.00 -7.50
C ARG A 42 -4.66 9.83 -6.46
N GLU A 43 -5.21 9.20 -5.43
CA GLU A 43 -5.98 9.90 -4.40
C GLU A 43 -5.09 10.88 -3.61
N MET A 44 -3.85 10.50 -3.30
CA MET A 44 -2.89 11.41 -2.63
C MET A 44 -2.50 12.60 -3.51
N GLU A 45 -2.23 12.39 -4.79
CA GLU A 45 -1.81 13.46 -5.71
C GLU A 45 -2.97 14.41 -6.09
N THR A 46 -4.21 13.94 -6.03
CA THR A 46 -5.41 14.71 -6.38
C THR A 46 -6.20 15.25 -5.19
N ALA A 47 -5.73 14.98 -3.96
CA ALA A 47 -6.41 15.35 -2.72
C ALA A 47 -6.75 16.84 -2.59
N ALA A 48 -5.95 17.72 -3.18
CA ALA A 48 -6.17 19.16 -3.15
C ALA A 48 -5.70 19.84 -4.45
N LYS A 49 -6.41 20.91 -4.86
CA LYS A 49 -5.96 21.79 -5.95
C LYS A 49 -5.03 22.84 -5.39
N LEU A 50 -3.76 22.75 -5.76
CA LEU A 50 -2.71 23.72 -5.42
C LEU A 50 -2.11 24.29 -6.70
N TYR A 51 -1.39 25.41 -6.59
CA TYR A 51 -0.63 25.97 -7.72
C TYR A 51 0.52 25.06 -8.19
N VAL A 52 0.86 24.05 -7.38
CA VAL A 52 1.90 23.05 -7.65
C VAL A 52 1.30 21.65 -7.52
N GLN A 53 1.82 20.70 -8.29
CA GLN A 53 1.38 19.31 -8.21
C GLN A 53 1.95 18.64 -6.96
N LEU A 54 1.10 17.89 -6.24
CA LEU A 54 1.54 16.97 -5.20
C LEU A 54 2.07 15.71 -5.88
N LYS A 55 3.28 15.27 -5.50
CA LYS A 55 3.90 14.06 -6.03
C LYS A 55 3.98 13.02 -4.92
N ALA A 56 3.33 11.88 -5.10
CA ALA A 56 3.39 10.76 -4.16
C ALA A 56 4.41 9.71 -4.64
N LYS A 57 5.25 9.24 -3.72
CA LYS A 57 6.16 8.12 -3.97
C LYS A 57 5.57 6.86 -3.35
N VAL A 58 5.44 5.81 -4.14
CA VAL A 58 4.95 4.52 -3.66
C VAL A 58 6.12 3.58 -3.48
N LYS A 59 6.18 2.92 -2.32
CA LYS A 59 7.17 1.89 -2.03
C LYS A 59 6.47 0.63 -1.57
N VAL A 60 7.00 -0.52 -1.95
CA VAL A 60 6.43 -1.84 -1.61
C VAL A 60 7.52 -2.80 -1.15
N GLY A 61 7.13 -3.77 -0.33
CA GLY A 61 8.04 -4.80 0.13
C GLY A 61 7.43 -5.67 1.24
N PRO A 62 8.07 -6.80 1.57
CA PRO A 62 7.54 -7.78 2.52
C PRO A 62 7.58 -7.30 3.98
N SER A 63 8.30 -6.21 4.27
CA SER A 63 8.38 -5.61 5.60
C SER A 63 8.76 -4.13 5.46
N TRP A 64 8.44 -3.33 6.48
CA TRP A 64 8.76 -1.89 6.48
C TRP A 64 10.27 -1.61 6.33
N GLY A 65 11.13 -2.47 6.89
CA GLY A 65 12.59 -2.33 6.77
C GLY A 65 13.17 -2.70 5.39
N ASN A 66 12.37 -3.27 4.49
CA ASN A 66 12.79 -3.69 3.16
C ASN A 66 11.76 -3.26 2.11
N LEU A 67 11.73 -1.97 1.82
CA LEU A 67 10.86 -1.35 0.83
C LEU A 67 11.66 -0.94 -0.42
N GLN A 68 11.08 -1.14 -1.59
CA GLN A 68 11.63 -0.73 -2.88
C GLN A 68 10.67 0.23 -3.57
N ASP A 69 11.21 1.18 -4.32
CA ASP A 69 10.41 2.11 -5.11
C ASP A 69 9.62 1.34 -6.17
N LEU A 70 8.32 1.59 -6.21
CA LEU A 70 7.42 1.05 -7.22
C LEU A 70 7.06 2.16 -8.19
N ASP A 71 7.44 1.99 -9.45
CA ASP A 71 7.09 2.94 -10.51
C ASP A 71 5.74 2.53 -11.14
N VAL A 72 4.69 3.27 -10.78
CA VAL A 72 3.29 3.09 -11.20
C VAL A 72 2.65 4.40 -11.63
#